data_AF-A0A7V6SLZ2-F1
#
_entry.id   AF-A0A7V6SLZ2-F1
#
_cell.length_a   1.000
_cell.length_b   1.000
_cell.length_c   1.000
_cell.angle_alpha   90.00
_cell.angle_beta   90.00
_cell.angle_gamma   90.00
#
_symmetry.space_group_name_H-M   'P 1'
#
loop_
_entity.id
_entity.type
_entity.pdbx_description
1 polymer ?
#
loop_
_entity_poly.entity_id
_entity_poly.type
_entity_poly.pdbx_seq_one_letter_code
_entity_poly.pdbx_strand_id
1 'polypeptide(L)'
;MELLASYNRILNLTQDIVDDSFSDDAPEVSLIKEDIMNLIKCEKIVLQDLPTERSKIQFEETNAQKVFKISLVAESQRNIAYLMHVRQSVFAPENYSIPLTLIMPTKNICLLRCNGPHGEPDNRNVFHTCAHNHTCTSEDLIARRLTDPSHRELAPYSSLKGAIDYFVSVCNIVDVTPYLPKEIAFLKQMTFDDYGR
;
A
#
# COMPACT_ATOMS: atom_id res chain seq x y z
N MET A 1 -14.28 15.01 12.35
CA MET A 1 -15.66 14.47 12.19
C MET A 1 -15.78 13.56 10.97
N GLU A 2 -15.05 13.80 9.87
CA GLU A 2 -15.14 13.02 8.63
C GLU A 2 -14.63 11.57 8.73
N LEU A 3 -13.50 11.30 9.40
CA LEU A 3 -13.01 9.93 9.60
C LEU A 3 -13.98 9.08 10.44
N LEU A 4 -14.72 9.70 11.36
CA LEU A 4 -15.76 9.02 12.15
C LEU A 4 -16.95 8.62 11.26
N ALA A 5 -17.27 9.42 10.24
CA ALA A 5 -18.31 9.08 9.27
C ALA A 5 -17.87 7.95 8.34
N SER A 6 -16.63 7.98 7.83
CA SER A 6 -16.05 6.87 7.05
C SER A 6 -15.97 5.59 7.88
N TYR A 7 -15.62 5.73 9.16
CA TYR A 7 -15.57 4.62 10.11
C TYR A 7 -16.93 4.04 10.45
N ASN A 8 -17.96 4.85 10.68
CA ASN A 8 -19.31 4.34 10.91
C ASN A 8 -19.80 3.57 9.68
N ARG A 9 -19.42 3.99 8.46
CA ARG A 9 -19.65 3.18 7.25
C ARG A 9 -18.86 1.87 7.33
N ILE A 10 -17.58 1.88 7.71
CA ILE A 10 -16.77 0.67 7.89
C ILE A 10 -17.30 -0.27 8.99
N LEU A 11 -17.78 0.26 10.11
CA LEU A 11 -18.30 -0.52 11.23
C LEU A 11 -19.65 -1.14 10.91
N ASN A 12 -20.56 -0.38 10.28
CA ASN A 12 -21.83 -0.91 9.80
C ASN A 12 -21.58 -2.09 8.85
N LEU A 13 -20.53 -2.02 8.02
CA LEU A 13 -20.09 -3.17 7.20
C LEU A 13 -19.68 -4.37 8.06
N THR A 14 -18.96 -4.18 9.17
CA THR A 14 -18.55 -5.30 10.03
C THR A 14 -19.67 -5.89 10.88
N GLN A 15 -20.68 -5.11 11.26
CA GLN A 15 -21.82 -5.58 12.05
C GLN A 15 -22.82 -6.38 11.20
N ASP A 16 -23.10 -5.93 9.97
CA ASP A 16 -23.96 -6.67 9.04
C ASP A 16 -23.34 -8.01 8.56
N ILE A 17 -22.03 -8.22 8.76
CA ILE A 17 -21.29 -9.45 8.39
C ILE A 17 -21.31 -10.51 9.50
N VAL A 18 -21.42 -10.12 10.77
CA VAL A 18 -21.36 -11.08 11.89
C VAL A 18 -22.69 -11.81 12.07
N ASP A 19 -23.80 -11.23 11.61
CA ASP A 19 -25.13 -11.83 11.70
C ASP A 19 -25.54 -12.66 10.46
N ASP A 20 -24.80 -12.62 9.36
CA ASP A 20 -25.15 -13.36 8.13
C ASP A 20 -24.15 -14.49 7.84
N SER A 21 -24.55 -15.68 8.28
CA SER A 21 -23.91 -16.94 7.92
C SER A 21 -23.94 -17.15 6.41
N PHE A 22 -22.78 -17.13 5.75
CA PHE A 22 -22.54 -17.70 4.42
C PHE A 22 -23.57 -17.35 3.33
N SER A 23 -23.98 -16.08 3.22
CA SER A 23 -24.53 -15.57 1.96
C SER A 23 -23.38 -15.02 1.09
N ASP A 24 -23.45 -15.23 -0.23
CA ASP A 24 -22.56 -14.59 -1.22
C ASP A 24 -22.79 -13.06 -1.31
N ASP A 25 -23.71 -12.55 -0.48
CA ASP A 25 -24.20 -11.19 -0.38
C ASP A 25 -23.58 -10.46 0.83
N ALA A 26 -22.27 -10.62 1.02
CA ALA A 26 -21.54 -9.78 1.97
C ALA A 26 -21.84 -8.29 1.67
N PRO A 27 -22.17 -7.47 2.68
CA PRO A 27 -22.61 -6.10 2.50
C PRO A 27 -21.61 -5.33 1.64
N GLU A 28 -22.16 -4.68 0.61
CA GLU A 28 -21.41 -3.97 -0.40
C GLU A 28 -20.64 -2.82 0.26
N VAL A 29 -19.31 -2.88 0.21
CA VAL A 29 -18.43 -1.83 0.76
C VAL A 29 -18.64 -0.54 -0.04
N SER A 30 -19.55 0.31 0.42
CA SER A 30 -19.87 1.61 -0.19
C SER A 30 -18.99 2.70 0.41
N LEU A 31 -17.71 2.70 0.03
CA LEU A 31 -16.83 3.84 0.29
C LEU A 31 -16.89 4.80 -0.89
N ILE A 32 -17.24 6.06 -0.62
CA ILE A 32 -17.13 7.10 -1.65
C ILE A 32 -15.67 7.56 -1.78
N LYS A 33 -15.37 8.28 -2.87
CA LYS A 33 -14.03 8.84 -3.12
C LYS A 33 -13.44 9.55 -1.91
N GLU A 34 -14.25 10.34 -1.19
CA GLU A 34 -13.81 11.04 0.01
C GLU A 34 -13.41 10.09 1.14
N ASP A 35 -14.19 9.03 1.38
CA ASP A 35 -13.84 8.01 2.39
C ASP A 35 -12.51 7.33 2.05
N ILE A 36 -12.30 6.95 0.77
CA ILE A 36 -11.06 6.33 0.31
C ILE A 36 -9.88 7.28 0.55
N MET A 37 -10.01 8.55 0.18
CA MET A 37 -8.95 9.54 0.40
C MET A 37 -8.68 9.79 1.88
N ASN A 38 -9.71 9.80 2.72
CA ASN A 38 -9.58 9.93 4.17
C ASN A 38 -8.84 8.72 4.76
N LEU A 39 -9.14 7.50 4.31
CA LEU A 39 -8.43 6.30 4.74
C LEU A 39 -6.97 6.28 4.28
N ILE A 40 -6.67 6.81 3.09
CA ILE A 40 -5.29 6.96 2.61
C ILE A 40 -4.56 8.00 3.48
N LYS A 41 -5.13 9.18 3.71
CA LYS A 41 -4.44 10.33 4.31
C LYS A 41 -4.51 10.42 5.83
N CYS A 42 -5.37 9.63 6.49
CA CYS A 42 -5.44 9.64 7.95
C CYS A 42 -4.08 9.28 8.55
N GLU A 43 -3.77 9.89 9.70
CA GLU A 43 -2.53 9.59 10.42
C GLU A 43 -2.49 8.12 10.82
N LYS A 44 -1.36 7.48 10.55
CA LYS A 44 -1.12 6.07 10.86
C LYS A 44 0.12 5.95 11.71
N ILE A 45 0.08 5.05 12.67
CA ILE A 45 1.27 4.67 13.43
C ILE A 45 1.56 3.18 13.28
N VAL A 46 2.82 2.83 13.50
CA VAL A 46 3.28 1.44 13.48
C VAL A 46 2.78 0.70 14.71
N LEU A 47 2.21 -0.49 14.50
CA LEU A 47 1.68 -1.33 15.58
C LEU A 47 2.75 -2.22 16.23
N GLN A 48 3.89 -2.42 15.56
CA GLN A 48 4.99 -3.24 16.08
C GLN A 48 5.79 -2.47 17.15
N ASP A 49 6.17 -3.16 18.22
CA ASP A 49 7.21 -2.65 19.12
C ASP A 49 8.51 -2.44 18.32
N LEU A 50 9.24 -1.36 18.63
CA LEU A 50 10.57 -1.15 18.05
C LEU A 50 11.42 -2.40 18.28
N PRO A 51 11.95 -3.04 17.22
CA PRO A 51 12.86 -4.15 17.44
C PRO A 51 14.03 -3.63 18.28
N THR A 52 14.36 -4.38 19.33
CA THR A 52 15.40 -4.03 20.31
C THR A 52 16.76 -3.77 19.64
N GLU A 53 16.94 -4.27 18.42
CA GLU A 53 18.08 -3.96 17.54
C GLU A 53 17.61 -3.69 16.11
N ARG A 54 17.92 -2.49 15.57
CA ARG A 54 17.71 -2.13 14.16
C ARG A 54 18.37 -3.09 13.16
N SER A 55 19.36 -3.89 13.56
CA SER A 55 20.03 -4.89 12.69
C SER A 55 19.15 -6.07 12.31
N LYS A 56 18.01 -6.27 12.98
CA LYS A 56 17.11 -7.40 12.75
C LYS A 56 16.02 -7.14 11.71
N ILE A 57 15.79 -5.88 11.34
CA ILE A 57 14.84 -5.56 10.27
C ILE A 57 15.56 -5.74 8.94
N GLN A 58 15.19 -6.79 8.22
CA GLN A 58 15.74 -7.15 6.92
C GLN A 58 14.61 -7.49 5.96
N PHE A 59 14.88 -7.40 4.66
CA PHE A 59 14.00 -8.02 3.69
C PHE A 59 14.02 -9.53 3.84
N GLU A 60 12.85 -10.16 3.78
CA GLU A 60 12.72 -11.59 3.57
C GLU A 60 12.83 -11.86 2.07
N GLU A 61 13.68 -12.80 1.66
CA GLU A 61 13.74 -13.24 0.27
C GLU A 61 12.83 -14.44 0.05
N THR A 62 11.83 -14.29 -0.83
CA THR A 62 10.89 -15.36 -1.20
C THR A 62 10.63 -15.31 -2.70
N ASN A 63 10.70 -16.43 -3.40
CA ASN A 63 10.37 -16.53 -4.83
C ASN A 63 11.02 -15.44 -5.71
N ALA A 64 12.32 -15.19 -5.52
CA ALA A 64 13.07 -14.12 -6.21
C ALA A 64 12.54 -12.68 -5.99
N GLN A 65 11.86 -12.47 -4.87
CA GLN A 65 11.43 -11.15 -4.40
C GLN A 65 11.98 -10.89 -3.01
N LYS A 66 12.44 -9.66 -2.79
CA LYS A 66 12.67 -9.08 -1.47
C LYS A 66 11.35 -8.53 -0.96
N VAL A 67 10.96 -8.95 0.23
CA VAL A 67 9.68 -8.62 0.84
C VAL A 67 9.88 -8.05 2.24
N PHE A 68 9.15 -6.99 2.56
CA PHE A 68 9.15 -6.39 3.89
C PHE A 68 7.76 -5.83 4.21
N LYS A 69 7.32 -5.90 5.49
CA LYS A 69 5.95 -5.58 5.90
C LYS A 69 5.93 -4.78 7.20
N ILE A 70 5.05 -3.78 7.26
CA ILE A 70 4.76 -3.00 8.46
C ILE A 70 3.25 -3.00 8.70
N SER A 71 2.84 -3.48 9.87
CA SER A 71 1.47 -3.35 10.36
C SER A 71 1.26 -1.95 10.93
N LEU A 72 0.16 -1.32 10.53
CA LEU A 72 -0.19 0.05 10.88
C LEU A 72 -1.61 0.09 11.46
N VAL A 73 -1.91 1.13 12.23
CA VAL A 73 -3.27 1.46 12.66
C VAL A 73 -3.53 2.95 12.50
N ALA A 74 -4.78 3.35 12.23
CA ALA A 74 -5.12 4.77 12.24
C ALA A 74 -4.98 5.33 13.66
N GLU A 75 -4.28 6.45 13.84
CA GLU A 75 -3.99 7.01 15.16
C GLU A 75 -5.27 7.37 15.92
N SER A 76 -6.17 8.08 15.24
CA SER A 76 -7.44 8.51 15.83
C SER A 76 -8.42 7.37 16.09
N GLN A 77 -8.20 6.19 15.50
CA GLN A 77 -9.11 5.03 15.58
C GLN A 77 -8.33 3.72 15.43
N ARG A 78 -7.82 3.21 16.55
CA ARG A 78 -6.86 2.09 16.58
C ARG A 78 -7.38 0.75 16.06
N ASN A 79 -8.68 0.62 15.84
CA ASN A 79 -9.27 -0.59 15.29
C ASN A 79 -9.36 -0.59 13.75
N ILE A 80 -9.04 0.54 13.08
CA ILE A 80 -8.77 0.52 11.65
C ILE A 80 -7.31 0.13 11.44
N ALA A 81 -7.09 -1.07 10.90
CA ALA A 81 -5.77 -1.62 10.67
C ALA A 81 -5.39 -1.55 9.18
N TYR A 82 -4.09 -1.34 8.94
CA TYR A 82 -3.52 -1.33 7.60
C TYR A 82 -2.25 -2.17 7.56
N LEU A 83 -1.85 -2.54 6.34
CA LEU A 83 -0.57 -3.15 6.04
C LEU A 83 0.13 -2.33 4.96
N MET A 84 1.32 -1.83 5.28
CA MET A 84 2.31 -1.43 4.27
C MET A 84 3.13 -2.68 3.92
N HIS A 85 3.24 -2.98 2.63
CA HIS A 85 3.95 -4.16 2.17
C HIS A 85 4.85 -3.76 1.01
N VAL A 86 6.16 -3.84 1.19
CA VAL A 86 7.15 -3.58 0.15
C VAL A 86 7.55 -4.89 -0.50
N ARG A 87 7.47 -4.94 -1.83
CA ARG A 87 8.00 -6.04 -2.64
C ARG A 87 8.93 -5.48 -3.69
N GLN A 88 10.08 -6.11 -3.91
CA GLN A 88 11.04 -5.75 -4.95
C GLN A 88 11.56 -7.00 -5.63
N SER A 89 11.64 -7.03 -6.96
CA SER A 89 12.28 -8.12 -7.68
C SER A 89 13.78 -8.15 -7.39
N VAL A 90 14.32 -9.35 -7.18
CA VAL A 90 15.77 -9.57 -7.02
C VAL A 90 16.51 -9.35 -8.35
N PHE A 91 15.87 -9.69 -9.47
CA PHE A 91 16.48 -9.61 -10.80
C PHE A 91 16.29 -8.27 -11.51
N ALA A 92 15.27 -7.52 -11.11
CA ALA A 92 14.92 -6.20 -11.68
C ALA A 92 14.57 -5.25 -10.53
N PRO A 93 15.55 -4.66 -9.82
CA PRO A 93 15.31 -3.85 -8.62
C PRO A 93 14.40 -2.63 -8.84
N GLU A 94 14.30 -2.14 -10.07
CA GLU A 94 13.34 -1.11 -10.50
C GLU A 94 11.89 -1.59 -10.45
N ASN A 95 11.65 -2.89 -10.54
CA ASN A 95 10.33 -3.51 -10.38
C ASN A 95 10.06 -3.72 -8.89
N TYR A 96 9.37 -2.75 -8.30
CA TYR A 96 8.89 -2.79 -6.93
C TYR A 96 7.43 -2.38 -6.83
N SER A 97 6.80 -2.76 -5.72
CA SER A 97 5.41 -2.44 -5.40
C SER A 97 5.24 -2.21 -3.90
N ILE A 98 4.54 -1.12 -3.55
CA ILE A 98 4.27 -0.69 -2.17
C ILE A 98 2.76 -0.40 -2.01
N PRO A 99 1.92 -1.41 -1.78
CA PRO A 99 0.52 -1.21 -1.40
C PRO A 99 0.33 -0.71 0.04
N LEU A 100 -0.63 0.22 0.20
CA LEU A 100 -1.37 0.46 1.44
C LEU A 100 -2.63 -0.39 1.39
N THR A 101 -2.69 -1.40 2.25
CA THR A 101 -3.82 -2.33 2.30
C THR A 101 -4.63 -2.07 3.55
N LEU A 102 -5.92 -1.75 3.40
CA LEU A 102 -6.89 -1.76 4.50
C LEU A 102 -7.20 -3.22 4.86
N ILE A 103 -7.04 -3.55 6.13
CA ILE A 103 -7.34 -4.88 6.65
C ILE A 103 -8.81 -4.93 7.07
N MET A 104 -9.55 -5.85 6.45
CA MET A 104 -10.97 -6.06 6.73
C MET A 104 -11.16 -7.49 7.22
N PRO A 105 -12.21 -7.78 8.03
CA PRO A 105 -12.51 -9.14 8.47
C PRO A 105 -12.73 -10.14 7.33
N THR A 106 -13.23 -9.65 6.18
CA THR A 106 -13.57 -10.49 5.01
C THR A 106 -12.49 -10.45 3.94
N LYS A 107 -12.32 -9.29 3.28
CA LYS A 107 -11.39 -9.11 2.17
C LYS A 107 -10.66 -7.78 2.27
N ASN A 108 -9.34 -7.87 2.24
CA ASN A 108 -8.46 -6.72 2.25
C ASN A 108 -8.61 -5.86 0.99
N ILE A 109 -8.47 -4.56 1.14
CA ILE A 109 -8.62 -3.57 0.06
C ILE A 109 -7.31 -2.82 -0.12
N CYS A 110 -6.73 -2.84 -1.31
CA CYS A 110 -5.59 -2.01 -1.67
C CYS A 110 -6.07 -0.58 -1.95
N LEU A 111 -5.82 0.36 -1.04
CA LEU A 111 -6.27 1.74 -1.19
C LEU A 111 -5.35 2.57 -2.10
N LEU A 112 -4.05 2.39 -1.94
CA LEU A 112 -3.00 3.05 -2.71
C LEU A 112 -1.92 2.02 -3.01
N ARG A 113 -1.25 2.14 -4.16
CA ARG A 113 -0.05 1.38 -4.46
C ARG A 113 0.94 2.24 -5.22
N CYS A 114 2.16 2.31 -4.71
CA CYS A 114 3.28 2.91 -5.42
C CYS A 114 4.06 1.82 -6.16
N ASN A 115 4.24 1.96 -7.47
CA ASN A 115 4.95 0.99 -8.31
C ASN A 115 6.16 1.63 -8.97
N GLY A 116 7.23 0.86 -9.05
CA GLY A 116 8.32 1.15 -9.98
C GLY A 116 7.97 0.72 -11.41
N PRO A 117 8.82 1.03 -12.39
CA PRO A 117 8.70 0.52 -13.74
C PRO A 117 8.62 -1.02 -13.75
N HIS A 118 7.71 -1.59 -14.53
CA HIS A 118 7.56 -3.02 -14.68
C HIS A 118 7.04 -3.46 -16.07
N GLY A 119 7.58 -4.55 -16.59
CA GLY A 119 7.15 -5.16 -17.85
C GLY A 119 7.80 -4.54 -19.09
N GLU A 120 7.40 -5.05 -20.25
CA GLU A 120 7.90 -4.56 -21.54
C GLU A 120 7.16 -3.29 -21.98
N PRO A 121 7.79 -2.42 -22.81
CA PRO A 121 7.12 -1.27 -23.40
C PRO A 121 5.83 -1.68 -24.13
N ASP A 122 4.67 -1.28 -23.61
CA ASP A 122 3.38 -1.38 -24.30
C ASP A 122 2.88 0.02 -24.60
N ASN A 123 2.81 0.37 -25.90
CA ASN A 123 2.32 1.67 -26.37
C ASN A 123 0.85 1.94 -25.95
N ARG A 124 0.11 0.91 -25.51
CA ARG A 124 -1.26 1.02 -24.97
C ARG A 124 -1.28 1.32 -23.47
N ASN A 125 -0.15 1.15 -22.77
CA ASN A 125 -0.05 1.36 -21.33
C ASN A 125 1.27 2.02 -20.95
N VAL A 126 1.31 3.34 -21.08
CA VAL A 126 2.46 4.21 -20.77
C VAL A 126 2.99 4.07 -19.33
N PHE A 127 2.20 3.47 -18.42
CA PHE A 127 2.59 3.29 -17.02
C PHE A 127 3.54 2.11 -16.81
N HIS A 128 3.57 1.11 -17.70
CA HIS A 128 4.43 -0.07 -17.50
C HIS A 128 5.92 0.29 -17.49
N THR A 129 6.35 1.26 -18.30
CA THR A 129 7.75 1.65 -18.38
C THR A 129 8.15 2.75 -17.38
N CYS A 130 7.21 3.22 -16.56
CA CYS A 130 7.39 4.39 -15.71
C CYS A 130 6.98 4.07 -14.27
N ALA A 131 7.57 4.77 -13.30
CA ALA A 131 7.02 4.76 -11.95
C ALA A 131 5.63 5.39 -11.95
N HIS A 132 4.69 4.79 -11.22
CA HIS A 132 3.29 5.19 -11.23
C HIS A 132 2.57 4.77 -9.95
N ASN A 133 1.49 5.46 -9.64
CA ASN A 133 0.60 5.07 -8.55
C ASN A 133 -0.66 4.42 -9.08
N HIS A 134 -1.24 3.54 -8.27
CA HIS A 134 -2.61 3.09 -8.39
C HIS A 134 -3.42 3.53 -7.17
N THR A 135 -4.62 4.07 -7.38
CA THR A 135 -5.52 4.49 -6.29
C THR A 135 -6.87 3.82 -6.45
N CYS A 136 -7.42 3.31 -5.35
CA CYS A 136 -8.75 2.71 -5.33
C CYS A 136 -9.82 3.75 -5.65
N THR A 137 -10.80 3.37 -6.46
CA THR A 137 -12.00 4.18 -6.70
C THR A 137 -13.24 3.46 -6.18
N SER A 138 -14.34 4.18 -6.05
CA SER A 138 -15.63 3.57 -5.69
C SER A 138 -16.07 2.53 -6.73
N GLU A 139 -15.75 2.74 -8.00
CA GLU A 139 -16.01 1.77 -9.08
C GLU A 139 -15.21 0.48 -8.90
N ASP A 140 -13.97 0.54 -8.38
CA ASP A 140 -13.20 -0.67 -8.06
C ASP A 140 -13.89 -1.48 -6.96
N LEU A 141 -14.53 -0.84 -5.99
CA LEU A 141 -15.26 -1.52 -4.91
C LEU A 141 -16.52 -2.20 -5.45
N ILE A 142 -17.31 -1.50 -6.26
CA ILE A 142 -18.50 -2.03 -6.94
C ILE A 142 -18.12 -3.22 -7.84
N ALA A 143 -17.02 -3.09 -8.60
CA ALA A 143 -16.52 -4.13 -9.47
C ALA A 143 -15.71 -5.24 -8.75
N ARG A 144 -15.61 -5.19 -7.42
CA ARG A 144 -14.85 -6.12 -6.57
C ARG A 144 -13.36 -6.25 -6.97
N ARG A 145 -12.75 -5.20 -7.53
CA ARG A 145 -11.33 -5.10 -7.88
C ARG A 145 -10.48 -4.66 -6.67
N LEU A 146 -10.55 -5.43 -5.59
CA LEU A 146 -10.04 -5.01 -4.28
C LEU A 146 -8.50 -4.98 -4.19
N THR A 147 -7.80 -5.71 -5.05
CA THR A 147 -6.34 -5.88 -4.97
C THR A 147 -5.58 -5.28 -6.15
N ASP A 148 -6.24 -4.67 -7.13
CA ASP A 148 -5.59 -4.07 -8.28
C ASP A 148 -6.28 -2.76 -8.68
N PRO A 149 -6.06 -1.65 -7.95
CA PRO A 149 -6.81 -0.43 -8.18
C PRO A 149 -6.64 0.08 -9.61
N SER A 150 -7.71 0.57 -10.23
CA SER A 150 -7.69 0.86 -11.67
C SER A 150 -7.26 2.27 -12.04
N HIS A 151 -7.42 3.24 -11.13
CA HIS A 151 -6.98 4.60 -11.38
C HIS A 151 -5.46 4.68 -11.30
N ARG A 152 -4.81 5.11 -12.39
CA ARG A 152 -3.36 5.19 -12.53
C ARG A 152 -2.90 6.62 -12.82
N GLU A 153 -1.81 7.02 -12.20
CA GLU A 153 -1.17 8.32 -12.41
C GLU A 153 0.35 8.19 -12.41
N LEU A 154 1.04 9.09 -13.12
CA LEU A 154 2.51 9.12 -13.09
C LEU A 154 2.99 9.50 -11.69
N ALA A 155 4.03 8.79 -11.24
CA ALA A 155 4.59 9.03 -9.93
C ALA A 155 5.56 10.22 -9.91
N PRO A 156 5.65 10.97 -8.80
CA PRO A 156 6.68 11.97 -8.57
C PRO A 156 8.00 11.36 -8.03
N TYR A 157 8.19 10.06 -8.18
CA TYR A 157 9.37 9.33 -7.73
C TYR A 157 9.89 8.42 -8.84
N SER A 158 11.17 8.05 -8.77
CA SER A 158 11.84 7.18 -9.76
C SER A 158 12.60 6.01 -9.14
N SER A 159 12.58 5.87 -7.81
CA SER A 159 13.32 4.82 -7.08
C SER A 159 12.50 4.27 -5.92
N LEU A 160 12.85 3.06 -5.45
CA LEU A 160 12.17 2.43 -4.30
C LEU A 160 12.22 3.34 -3.06
N LYS A 161 13.36 3.96 -2.76
CA LYS A 161 13.47 4.90 -1.64
C LYS A 161 12.53 6.11 -1.84
N GLY A 162 12.54 6.71 -3.02
CA GLY A 162 11.65 7.84 -3.32
C GLY A 162 10.17 7.46 -3.25
N ALA A 163 9.83 6.23 -3.67
CA ALA A 163 8.49 5.69 -3.56
C ALA A 163 8.07 5.49 -2.10
N ILE A 164 8.96 5.00 -1.23
CA ILE A 164 8.72 4.90 0.21
C ILE A 164 8.54 6.28 0.83
N ASP A 165 9.42 7.24 0.52
CA ASP A 165 9.33 8.61 1.06
C ASP A 165 7.99 9.26 0.66
N TYR A 166 7.60 9.14 -0.62
CA TYR A 166 6.30 9.59 -1.12
C TYR A 166 5.13 8.86 -0.44
N PHE A 167 5.19 7.53 -0.38
CA PHE A 167 4.15 6.71 0.22
C PHE A 167 3.91 7.06 1.68
N VAL A 168 4.98 7.23 2.46
CA VAL A 168 4.94 7.60 3.89
C VAL A 168 4.31 8.97 4.07
N SER A 169 4.69 9.94 3.22
CA SER A 169 4.11 11.28 3.24
C SER A 169 2.62 11.28 2.87
N VAL A 170 2.23 10.62 1.78
CA VAL A 170 0.84 10.58 1.30
C VAL A 170 -0.06 9.81 2.25
N CYS A 171 0.44 8.71 2.80
CA CYS A 171 -0.29 7.86 3.73
C CYS A 171 -0.28 8.38 5.17
N ASN A 172 0.42 9.48 5.43
CA ASN A 172 0.62 10.11 6.74
C ASN A 172 1.07 9.11 7.82
N ILE A 173 2.15 8.37 7.53
CA ILE A 173 2.71 7.36 8.44
C ILE A 173 3.77 8.01 9.34
N VAL A 174 3.54 8.01 10.65
CA VAL A 174 4.41 8.65 11.63
C VAL A 174 5.58 7.74 12.01
N ASP A 175 6.79 8.33 12.06
CA ASP A 175 8.03 7.72 12.56
C ASP A 175 8.30 6.29 12.03
N VAL A 176 8.16 6.09 10.71
CA VAL A 176 8.38 4.78 10.08
C VAL A 176 9.85 4.39 10.00
N THR A 177 10.76 5.37 9.99
CA THR A 177 12.20 5.16 9.72
C THR A 177 12.86 4.11 10.60
N PRO A 178 12.60 4.04 11.92
CA PRO A 178 13.14 2.99 12.78
C PRO A 178 12.75 1.57 12.39
N TYR A 179 11.65 1.43 11.65
CA TYR A 179 11.07 0.16 11.23
C TYR A 179 11.46 -0.23 9.80
N LEU A 180 12.20 0.60 9.05
CA LEU A 180 12.62 0.25 7.70
C LEU A 180 13.90 -0.61 7.70
N PRO A 181 14.03 -1.61 6.81
CA PRO A 181 15.27 -2.33 6.59
C PRO A 181 16.43 -1.39 6.28
N LYS A 182 17.61 -1.65 6.84
CA LYS A 182 18.80 -0.80 6.64
C LYS A 182 19.20 -0.73 5.17
N GLU A 183 18.97 -1.79 4.43
CA GLU A 183 19.24 -1.92 3.01
C GLU A 183 18.57 -0.79 2.21
N ILE A 184 17.38 -0.34 2.63
CA ILE A 184 16.66 0.77 1.97
C ILE A 184 17.42 2.10 2.08
N ALA A 185 18.18 2.31 3.17
CA ALA A 185 19.04 3.48 3.34
C ALA A 185 20.30 3.43 2.44
N PHE A 186 20.69 2.24 1.97
CA PHE A 186 21.89 2.01 1.17
C PHE A 186 21.61 1.62 -0.30
N LEU A 187 20.34 1.57 -0.72
CA LEU A 187 19.98 1.33 -2.12
C LEU A 187 20.54 2.47 -2.97
N LYS A 188 21.69 2.23 -3.60
CA LYS A 188 22.20 3.06 -4.70
C LYS A 188 21.11 3.10 -5.78
N GLN A 189 20.72 4.31 -6.16
CA GLN A 189 19.85 4.54 -7.31
C GLN A 189 20.61 4.01 -8.53
N MET A 190 20.20 2.86 -9.06
CA MET A 190 20.63 2.47 -10.40
C MET A 190 19.76 3.22 -11.39
N THR A 191 20.40 4.08 -12.16
CA THR A 191 19.83 4.75 -13.32
C THR A 191 19.97 3.83 -14.54
N PHE A 192 19.21 4.09 -15.61
CA PHE A 192 19.40 3.36 -16.88
C PHE A 192 20.85 3.44 -17.39
N ASP A 193 21.60 4.49 -17.04
CA ASP A 193 23.00 4.66 -17.40
C ASP A 193 23.94 3.64 -16.71
N ASP A 194 23.50 3.04 -15.60
CA ASP A 194 24.27 2.03 -14.87
C ASP A 194 24.18 0.63 -15.51
N TYR A 195 23.26 0.41 -16.45
CA TYR A 195 23.11 -0.85 -17.20
C TYR A 195 23.95 -0.91 -18.49
N GLY A 196 24.73 0.14 -18.78
CA GLY A 196 25.41 0.34 -20.08
C GLY A 196 26.94 0.40 -20.03
N ARG A 197 27.61 -0.36 -19.16
CA ARG A 197 29.08 -0.54 -19.21
C ARG A 197 29.52 -1.98 -19.14
#